data_AF-A0A128ETN7-F1
#
_entry.id   AF-A0A128ETN7-F1
#
_cell.length_a   1.000
_cell.length_b   1.000
_cell.length_c   1.000
_cell.angle_alpha   90.00
_cell.angle_beta   90.00
_cell.angle_gamma   90.00
#
_symmetry.space_group_name_H-M   'P 1'
#
loop_
_entity.id
_entity.type
_entity.pdbx_description
1 polymer ?
#
loop_
_entity_poly.entity_id
_entity_poly.type
_entity_poly.pdbx_seq_one_letter_code
_entity_poly.pdbx_strand_id
1 'polypeptide(L)'
;MKITATIFGVTSLALSSIAFAFESDEQRQSIISQLGDVPSEETYQSVLLENPVFVIEILALLLEMEGVDPQFAIQAAMTAAPDKAIEIAQFARDAGIANENITTAALLAGLDPTEIAEATAAGIQTAAAGPAPPSAPAVGGQGGGGEDVISPN
;
A
#
# COMPACT_ATOMS: atom_id res chain seq x y z
N MET A 1 -7.74 33.45 53.93
CA MET A 1 -6.83 32.71 53.03
C MET A 1 -7.72 32.08 51.95
N LYS A 2 -7.89 32.77 50.81
CA LYS A 2 -7.33 32.43 49.47
C LYS A 2 -7.78 31.04 48.96
N ILE A 3 -8.86 30.99 48.16
CA ILE A 3 -8.92 30.82 46.69
C ILE A 3 -8.93 29.33 46.27
N THR A 4 -10.10 28.92 45.77
CA THR A 4 -10.36 28.16 44.52
C THR A 4 -9.38 27.06 44.10
N ALA A 5 -9.90 25.86 43.90
CA ALA A 5 -9.43 24.95 42.86
C ALA A 5 -10.59 24.07 42.36
N THR A 6 -11.35 24.61 41.41
CA THR A 6 -12.20 23.83 40.50
C THR A 6 -11.27 23.17 39.49
N ILE A 7 -11.25 21.83 39.42
CA ILE A 7 -10.62 21.11 38.31
C ILE A 7 -11.71 20.35 37.58
N PHE A 8 -12.20 20.98 36.51
CA PHE A 8 -12.95 20.34 35.43
C PHE A 8 -12.00 19.38 34.70
N GLY A 9 -12.18 18.08 34.89
CA GLY A 9 -11.52 17.05 34.09
C GLY A 9 -12.50 16.52 33.05
N VAL A 10 -12.65 17.19 31.91
CA VAL A 10 -13.34 16.64 30.74
C VAL A 10 -12.28 16.27 29.71
N THR A 11 -11.78 15.03 29.80
CA THR A 11 -11.02 14.42 28.70
C THR A 11 -12.01 13.75 27.76
N SER A 12 -12.61 14.55 26.88
CA SER A 12 -13.37 14.03 25.74
C SER A 12 -12.39 13.58 24.66
N LEU A 13 -11.96 12.32 24.72
CA LEU A 13 -11.37 11.62 23.58
C LEU A 13 -12.51 11.24 22.62
N ALA A 14 -12.95 12.19 21.81
CA ALA A 14 -13.79 11.89 20.66
C ALA A 14 -12.87 11.27 19.59
N LEU A 15 -12.81 9.93 19.54
CA LEU A 15 -12.32 9.24 18.36
C LEU A 15 -13.28 9.58 17.21
N SER A 16 -12.84 10.45 16.30
CA SER A 16 -13.53 10.68 15.04
C SER A 16 -13.43 9.40 14.21
N SER A 17 -14.48 8.59 14.22
CA SER A 17 -14.66 7.52 13.26
C SER A 17 -14.77 8.15 11.88
N ILE A 18 -13.65 8.20 11.15
CA ILE A 18 -13.66 8.59 9.74
C ILE A 18 -14.24 7.39 8.98
N ALA A 19 -15.55 7.25 9.01
CA ALA A 19 -16.27 6.42 8.07
C ALA A 19 -16.23 7.16 6.73
N PHE A 20 -15.21 6.89 5.92
CA PHE A 20 -15.34 7.10 4.48
C PHE A 20 -16.41 6.11 4.02
N ALA A 21 -17.53 6.68 3.62
CA ALA A 21 -18.65 5.99 3.00
C ALA A 21 -19.17 6.96 1.94
N PHE A 22 -19.79 6.44 0.88
CA PHE A 22 -20.43 7.30 -0.13
C PHE A 22 -21.29 8.36 0.55
N GLU A 23 -21.11 9.63 0.15
CA GLU A 23 -21.78 10.76 0.79
C GLU A 23 -23.29 10.74 0.51
N SER A 24 -23.70 10.12 -0.61
CA SER A 24 -25.10 9.88 -0.94
C SER A 24 -25.29 8.59 -1.77
N ASP A 25 -26.51 8.05 -1.74
CA ASP A 25 -26.90 6.89 -2.55
C ASP A 25 -26.80 7.19 -4.06
N GLU A 26 -27.03 8.43 -4.48
CA GLU A 26 -26.87 8.85 -5.87
C GLU A 26 -25.40 8.76 -6.34
N GLN A 27 -24.45 9.12 -5.47
CA GLN A 27 -23.03 9.00 -5.76
C GLN A 27 -22.63 7.54 -5.93
N ARG A 28 -23.09 6.67 -5.02
CA ARG A 28 -22.90 5.22 -5.11
C ARG A 28 -23.47 4.67 -6.43
N GLN A 29 -24.70 5.04 -6.77
CA GLN A 29 -25.35 4.58 -8.01
C GLN A 29 -24.66 5.12 -9.27
N SER A 30 -24.11 6.33 -9.23
CA SER A 30 -23.32 6.88 -10.33
C SER A 30 -22.05 6.06 -10.56
N ILE A 31 -21.33 5.73 -9.49
CA ILE A 31 -20.12 4.90 -9.55
C ILE A 31 -20.47 3.49 -10.03
N ILE A 32 -21.48 2.84 -9.48
CA ILE A 32 -21.95 1.52 -9.95
C ILE A 32 -22.32 1.56 -11.43
N SER A 33 -22.99 2.62 -11.89
CA SER A 33 -23.34 2.79 -13.30
C SER A 33 -22.12 2.99 -14.20
N GLN A 34 -21.00 3.50 -13.67
CA GLN A 34 -19.74 3.65 -14.41
C GLN A 34 -18.97 2.33 -14.48
N LEU A 35 -18.99 1.53 -13.41
CA LEU A 35 -18.41 0.18 -13.42
C LEU A 35 -19.18 -0.76 -14.35
N GLY A 36 -20.52 -0.70 -14.33
CA GLY A 36 -21.37 -1.66 -15.02
C GLY A 36 -21.37 -3.05 -14.36
N ASP A 37 -22.02 -4.03 -15.02
CA ASP A 37 -22.15 -5.39 -14.47
C ASP A 37 -20.87 -6.23 -14.58
N VAL A 38 -20.05 -5.99 -15.60
CA VAL A 38 -18.76 -6.67 -15.83
C VAL A 38 -17.73 -5.60 -16.20
N PRO A 39 -17.17 -4.87 -15.23
CA PRO A 39 -16.20 -3.82 -15.50
C PRO A 39 -14.93 -4.41 -16.12
N SER A 40 -14.41 -3.76 -17.16
CA SER A 40 -13.06 -4.07 -17.66
C SER A 40 -11.99 -3.50 -16.73
N GLU A 41 -10.76 -4.00 -16.85
CA GLU A 41 -9.62 -3.54 -16.05
C GLU A 41 -9.38 -2.02 -16.17
N GLU A 42 -9.45 -1.49 -17.38
CA GLU A 42 -9.33 -0.04 -17.64
C GLU A 42 -10.49 0.74 -17.00
N THR A 43 -11.71 0.19 -17.02
CA THR A 43 -12.90 0.86 -16.49
C THR A 43 -12.78 1.08 -14.99
N TYR A 44 -12.54 0.03 -14.21
CA TYR A 44 -12.47 0.19 -12.76
C TYR A 44 -11.22 0.94 -12.32
N GLN A 45 -10.12 0.84 -13.07
CA GLN A 45 -8.91 1.62 -12.79
C GLN A 45 -9.19 3.12 -12.96
N SER A 46 -9.88 3.54 -14.02
CA SER A 46 -10.29 4.94 -14.22
C SER A 46 -11.18 5.41 -13.08
N VAL A 47 -12.19 4.62 -12.71
CA VAL A 47 -13.13 5.00 -11.65
C VAL A 47 -12.43 5.13 -10.29
N LEU A 48 -11.48 4.23 -9.96
CA LEU A 48 -10.68 4.32 -8.75
C LEU A 48 -9.79 5.56 -8.73
N LEU A 49 -9.14 5.89 -9.86
CA LEU A 49 -8.29 7.08 -10.00
C LEU A 49 -9.08 8.39 -9.91
N GLU A 50 -10.30 8.40 -10.46
CA GLU A 50 -11.21 9.55 -10.39
C GLU A 50 -11.81 9.74 -9.00
N ASN A 51 -11.90 8.66 -8.21
CA ASN A 51 -12.55 8.65 -6.90
C ASN A 51 -11.63 8.06 -5.80
N PRO A 52 -10.44 8.66 -5.55
CA PRO A 52 -9.46 8.12 -4.61
C PRO A 52 -9.96 8.09 -3.15
N VAL A 53 -10.96 8.92 -2.83
CA VAL A 53 -11.58 9.00 -1.51
C VAL A 53 -12.40 7.75 -1.19
N PHE A 54 -13.02 7.13 -2.19
CA PHE A 54 -13.94 5.99 -2.04
C PHE A 54 -13.32 4.67 -2.49
N VAL A 55 -11.99 4.59 -2.52
CA VAL A 55 -11.25 3.44 -3.07
C VAL A 55 -11.62 2.14 -2.35
N ILE A 56 -11.85 2.16 -1.04
CA ILE A 56 -12.17 0.96 -0.26
C ILE A 56 -13.58 0.47 -0.61
N GLU A 57 -14.53 1.39 -0.77
CA GLU A 57 -15.91 1.12 -1.12
C GLU A 57 -16.04 0.64 -2.56
N ILE A 58 -15.29 1.24 -3.48
CA ILE A 58 -15.21 0.80 -4.87
C ILE A 58 -14.55 -0.57 -4.94
N LEU A 59 -13.47 -0.81 -4.19
CA LEU A 59 -12.83 -2.12 -4.10
C LEU A 59 -13.79 -3.18 -3.53
N ALA A 60 -14.58 -2.85 -2.52
CA ALA A 60 -15.60 -3.74 -1.98
C ALA A 60 -16.60 -4.17 -3.07
N LEU A 61 -17.10 -3.21 -3.85
CA LEU A 61 -17.99 -3.49 -4.98
C LEU A 61 -17.30 -4.36 -6.03
N LEU A 62 -16.05 -4.07 -6.37
CA LEU A 62 -15.28 -4.81 -7.37
C LEU A 62 -15.03 -6.27 -6.96
N LEU A 63 -14.74 -6.53 -5.69
CA LEU A 63 -14.50 -7.89 -5.20
C LEU A 63 -15.78 -8.75 -5.16
N GLU A 64 -16.95 -8.12 -5.19
CA GLU A 64 -18.25 -8.79 -5.31
C GLU A 64 -18.67 -9.04 -6.77
N MET A 65 -18.04 -8.37 -7.74
CA MET A 65 -18.39 -8.49 -9.16
C MET A 65 -17.76 -9.73 -9.81
N GLU A 66 -18.53 -10.39 -10.69
CA GLU A 66 -18.06 -11.55 -11.43
C GLU A 66 -17.08 -11.13 -12.54
N GLY A 67 -15.93 -11.81 -12.63
CA GLY A 67 -14.91 -11.55 -13.65
C GLY A 67 -13.84 -10.52 -13.26
N VAL A 68 -13.90 -9.96 -12.06
CA VAL A 68 -12.84 -9.08 -11.54
C VAL A 68 -11.72 -9.93 -10.92
N ASP A 69 -10.49 -9.69 -11.34
CA ASP A 69 -9.33 -10.27 -10.69
C ASP A 69 -8.98 -9.47 -9.42
N PRO A 70 -8.98 -10.11 -8.23
CA PRO A 70 -8.76 -9.42 -6.97
C PRO A 70 -7.36 -8.81 -6.86
N GLN A 71 -6.32 -9.43 -7.43
CA GLN A 71 -4.96 -8.89 -7.40
C GLN A 71 -4.89 -7.59 -8.22
N PHE A 72 -5.48 -7.57 -9.41
CA PHE A 72 -5.51 -6.36 -10.24
C PHE A 72 -6.39 -5.26 -9.64
N ALA A 73 -7.54 -5.60 -9.04
CA ALA A 73 -8.39 -4.64 -8.36
C ALA A 73 -7.66 -3.98 -7.16
N ILE A 74 -6.96 -4.79 -6.35
CA ILE A 74 -6.16 -4.28 -5.22
C ILE A 74 -5.00 -3.42 -5.73
N GLN A 75 -4.33 -3.81 -6.81
CA GLN A 75 -3.25 -3.03 -7.40
C GLN A 75 -3.75 -1.67 -7.89
N ALA A 76 -4.89 -1.65 -8.59
CA ALA A 76 -5.51 -0.41 -9.05
C ALA A 76 -5.92 0.48 -7.87
N ALA A 77 -6.51 -0.10 -6.81
CA ALA A 77 -6.88 0.61 -5.59
C ALA A 77 -5.66 1.25 -4.90
N MET A 78 -4.58 0.48 -4.72
CA MET A 78 -3.33 0.96 -4.12
C MET A 78 -2.63 2.02 -4.97
N THR A 79 -2.74 1.92 -6.30
CA THR A 79 -2.21 2.94 -7.22
C THR A 79 -3.00 4.25 -7.11
N ALA A 80 -4.33 4.15 -6.97
CA ALA A 80 -5.21 5.32 -6.88
C ALA A 80 -5.12 6.03 -5.52
N ALA A 81 -4.94 5.28 -4.43
CA ALA A 81 -4.79 5.82 -3.08
C ALA A 81 -3.62 5.16 -2.35
N PRO A 82 -2.36 5.54 -2.68
CA PRO A 82 -1.17 4.97 -2.04
C PRO A 82 -1.15 5.27 -0.53
N ASP A 83 -1.66 6.42 -0.11
CA ASP A 83 -1.77 6.81 1.30
C ASP A 83 -2.69 5.88 2.12
N LYS A 84 -3.59 5.16 1.44
CA LYS A 84 -4.55 4.21 2.02
C LYS A 84 -4.13 2.76 1.83
N ALA A 85 -2.93 2.49 1.33
CA ALA A 85 -2.51 1.14 0.98
C ALA A 85 -2.59 0.14 2.14
N ILE A 86 -2.31 0.57 3.37
CA ILE A 86 -2.45 -0.27 4.57
C ILE A 86 -3.92 -0.61 4.84
N GLU A 87 -4.83 0.36 4.72
CA GLU A 87 -6.28 0.16 4.88
C GLU A 87 -6.82 -0.78 3.79
N ILE A 88 -6.38 -0.58 2.54
CA ILE A 88 -6.73 -1.42 1.39
C ILE A 88 -6.25 -2.86 1.60
N ALA A 89 -5.02 -3.03 2.07
CA ALA A 89 -4.46 -4.34 2.36
C ALA A 89 -5.22 -5.04 3.49
N GLN A 90 -5.57 -4.33 4.56
CA GLN A 90 -6.39 -4.86 5.65
C GLN A 90 -7.76 -5.30 5.14
N PHE A 91 -8.44 -4.45 4.36
CA PHE A 91 -9.72 -4.78 3.76
C PHE A 91 -9.65 -6.03 2.88
N ALA A 92 -8.61 -6.15 2.04
CA ALA A 92 -8.42 -7.33 1.20
C ALA A 92 -8.20 -8.61 2.02
N ARG A 93 -7.47 -8.54 3.14
CA ARG A 93 -7.31 -9.69 4.06
C ARG A 93 -8.63 -10.07 4.71
N ASP A 94 -9.40 -9.09 5.16
CA ASP A 94 -10.72 -9.30 5.75
C ASP A 94 -11.70 -9.92 4.73
N ALA A 95 -11.55 -9.59 3.44
CA ALA A 95 -12.27 -10.20 2.33
C ALA A 95 -11.76 -11.61 1.97
N GLY A 96 -10.76 -12.14 2.66
CA GLY A 96 -10.21 -13.48 2.46
C GLY A 96 -9.22 -13.61 1.30
N ILE A 97 -8.68 -12.49 0.80
CA ILE A 97 -7.66 -12.50 -0.26
C ILE A 97 -6.31 -12.92 0.32
N ALA A 98 -5.61 -13.79 -0.41
CA ALA A 98 -4.30 -14.29 -0.02
C ALA A 98 -3.26 -13.16 0.10
N ASN A 99 -2.43 -13.20 1.14
CA ASN A 99 -1.42 -12.17 1.41
C ASN A 99 -0.38 -12.07 0.28
N GLU A 100 -0.12 -13.15 -0.44
CA GLU A 100 0.71 -13.17 -1.65
C GLU A 100 0.13 -12.29 -2.75
N ASN A 101 -1.20 -12.33 -2.96
CA ASN A 101 -1.85 -11.49 -3.96
C ASN A 101 -1.81 -10.02 -3.56
N ILE A 102 -1.98 -9.72 -2.27
CA ILE A 102 -1.96 -8.36 -1.72
C ILE A 102 -0.54 -7.76 -1.82
N THR A 103 0.47 -8.51 -1.39
CA THR A 103 1.87 -8.06 -1.46
C THR A 103 2.38 -7.96 -2.90
N THR A 104 1.93 -8.85 -3.79
CA THR A 104 2.21 -8.73 -5.24
C THR A 104 1.54 -7.49 -5.83
N ALA A 105 0.28 -7.22 -5.48
CA ALA A 105 -0.44 -6.03 -5.90
C ALA A 105 0.26 -4.74 -5.43
N ALA A 106 0.75 -4.71 -4.18
CA ALA A 106 1.52 -3.60 -3.64
C ALA A 106 2.82 -3.37 -4.43
N LEU A 107 3.58 -4.43 -4.70
CA LEU A 107 4.80 -4.34 -5.50
C LEU A 107 4.52 -3.79 -6.91
N LEU A 108 3.44 -4.24 -7.55
CA LEU A 108 3.02 -3.78 -8.88
C LEU A 108 2.50 -2.33 -8.86
N ALA A 109 1.91 -1.88 -7.74
CA ALA A 109 1.51 -0.50 -7.52
C ALA A 109 2.70 0.44 -7.18
N GLY A 110 3.92 -0.09 -7.07
CA GLY A 110 5.11 0.67 -6.72
C GLY A 110 5.25 0.96 -5.22
N LEU A 111 4.50 0.24 -4.38
CA LEU A 111 4.57 0.33 -2.92
C LEU A 111 5.52 -0.73 -2.37
N ASP A 112 6.03 -0.50 -1.15
CA ASP A 112 6.88 -1.47 -0.47
C ASP A 112 6.03 -2.64 0.08
N PRO A 113 6.18 -3.87 -0.46
CA PRO A 113 5.42 -5.01 0.01
C PRO A 113 5.78 -5.41 1.45
N THR A 114 6.92 -4.97 1.99
CA THR A 114 7.33 -5.27 3.37
C THR A 114 6.57 -4.45 4.41
N GLU A 115 6.08 -3.27 4.03
CA GLU A 115 5.20 -2.44 4.88
C GLU A 115 3.75 -2.96 4.87
N ILE A 116 3.37 -3.64 3.78
CA ILE A 116 2.03 -4.20 3.54
C ILE A 116 1.91 -5.64 4.08
N ALA A 117 3.02 -6.38 4.15
CA ALA A 117 3.02 -7.76 4.59
C ALA A 117 2.49 -7.92 6.02
N GLU A 118 1.57 -8.87 6.21
CA GLU A 118 1.09 -9.19 7.54
C GLU A 118 2.19 -9.86 8.37
N ALA A 119 2.34 -9.46 9.64
CA ALA A 119 3.21 -10.15 10.58
C ALA A 119 2.59 -11.51 10.91
N THR A 120 3.09 -12.57 10.26
CA THR A 120 2.59 -13.93 10.52
C THR A 120 2.65 -14.25 12.01
N ALA A 121 1.54 -14.77 12.56
CA ALA A 121 1.35 -15.08 13.99
C ALA A 121 2.31 -16.14 14.57
N ALA A 122 3.28 -16.61 13.78
CA ALA A 122 4.40 -17.44 14.23
C ALA A 122 5.49 -16.64 14.96
N GLY A 123 5.40 -15.31 15.05
CA GLY A 123 6.31 -14.52 15.88
C GLY A 123 7.78 -14.73 15.51
N ILE A 124 8.13 -14.71 14.22
CA ILE A 124 9.53 -14.70 13.79
C ILE A 124 9.72 -13.71 12.64
N GLN A 125 10.28 -12.56 13.04
CA GLN A 125 11.32 -11.74 12.42
C GLN A 125 11.06 -11.22 10.99
N THR A 126 11.17 -9.89 10.86
CA THR A 126 11.74 -9.15 9.72
C THR A 126 12.13 -10.03 8.55
N ALA A 127 11.51 -9.77 7.39
CA ALA A 127 11.88 -10.32 6.09
C ALA A 127 13.36 -10.75 6.10
N ALA A 128 13.60 -12.06 6.13
CA ALA A 128 14.94 -12.57 5.89
C ALA A 128 15.36 -11.91 4.59
N ALA A 129 16.41 -11.08 4.68
CA ALA A 129 16.99 -10.40 3.54
C ALA A 129 16.98 -11.39 2.37
N GLY A 130 16.24 -11.04 1.31
CA GLY A 130 16.37 -11.75 0.05
C GLY A 130 17.86 -11.89 -0.31
N PRO A 131 18.22 -12.80 -1.22
CA PRO A 131 19.61 -12.97 -1.63
C PRO A 131 20.22 -11.59 -1.87
N ALA A 132 21.32 -11.30 -1.15
CA ALA A 132 21.95 -9.99 -1.19
C ALA A 132 22.16 -9.58 -2.65
N PRO A 133 21.92 -8.31 -3.02
CA PRO A 133 22.19 -7.86 -4.38
C PRO A 133 23.62 -8.26 -4.77
N PRO A 134 23.84 -8.71 -6.02
CA PRO A 134 25.16 -9.15 -6.46
C PRO A 134 26.17 -8.04 -6.17
N SER A 135 27.27 -8.41 -5.52
CA SER A 135 28.31 -7.45 -5.15
C SER A 135 28.76 -6.67 -6.39
N ALA A 136 28.87 -5.35 -6.26
CA ALA A 136 29.40 -4.51 -7.32
C ALA A 136 30.77 -5.07 -7.77
N PRO A 137 31.12 -5.02 -9.07
CA PRO A 137 32.41 -5.49 -9.54
C PRO A 137 33.54 -4.84 -8.75
N ALA A 138 34.47 -5.64 -8.24
CA ALA A 138 35.67 -5.12 -7.63
C ALA A 138 36.49 -4.41 -8.69
N VAL A 139 36.37 -3.08 -8.79
CA VAL A 139 37.36 -2.28 -9.51
C VAL A 139 38.65 -2.37 -8.68
N GLY A 140 39.61 -3.13 -9.22
CA GLY A 140 40.81 -3.54 -8.52
C GLY A 140 41.58 -2.38 -7.91
N GLY A 141 41.49 -2.25 -6.59
CA GLY A 141 42.47 -1.52 -5.79
C GLY A 141 43.73 -2.37 -5.64
N GLN A 142 44.61 -2.33 -6.63
CA GLN A 142 46.03 -2.60 -6.42
C GLN A 142 46.84 -1.47 -7.05
N GLY A 143 47.17 -0.50 -6.20
CA GLY A 143 48.42 0.22 -6.38
C GLY A 143 49.56 -0.82 -6.31
N GLY A 144 50.25 -0.98 -7.43
CA GLY A 144 51.58 -1.59 -7.47
C GLY A 144 52.59 -0.46 -7.54
N GLY A 145 53.28 -0.21 -6.43
CA GLY A 145 54.51 0.58 -6.43
C GLY A 145 55.70 -0.25 -6.89
N GLY A 146 56.68 0.45 -7.49
CA GLY A 146 57.98 -0.08 -7.94
C GLY A 146 57.95 -0.47 -9.43
N GLU A 147 58.89 -0.09 -10.29
CA GLU A 147 60.30 0.25 -10.05
C GLU A 147 60.82 1.29 -11.06
N ASP A 148 61.72 2.13 -10.55
CA ASP A 148 62.84 2.80 -11.21
C ASP A 148 62.65 3.59 -12.51
N VAL A 149 62.70 4.92 -12.30
CA VAL A 149 63.52 5.81 -13.13
C VAL A 149 64.93 5.22 -13.34
N ILE A 150 65.29 4.91 -14.60
CA ILE A 150 66.65 5.13 -15.16
C ILE A 150 66.50 5.29 -16.68
N SER A 151 66.76 6.52 -17.14
CA SER A 151 67.27 6.82 -18.48
C SER A 151 68.81 6.73 -18.36
N PRO A 152 69.55 5.96 -19.19
CA PRO A 152 70.04 6.54 -20.46
C PRO A 152 70.32 5.54 -21.60
N ASN A 153 70.19 5.99 -22.86
CA ASN A 153 71.28 6.28 -23.80
C ASN A 153 70.70 6.63 -25.18
#